data_AF-A0A971CPA9-F1
#
_entry.id   AF-A0A971CPA9-F1
#
_cell.length_a   1.000
_cell.length_b   1.000
_cell.length_c   1.000
_cell.angle_alpha   90.00
_cell.angle_beta   90.00
_cell.angle_gamma   90.00
#
_symmetry.space_group_name_H-M   'P 1'
#
loop_
_entity.id
_entity.type
_entity.pdbx_description
1 polymer ?
#
loop_
_entity_poly.entity_id
_entity_poly.type
_entity_poly.pdbx_seq_one_letter_code
_entity_poly.pdbx_strand_id
1 'polypeptide(L)'
;PREQLAEILECYDLAPLLRPYTRCAHCNGVLVRVPKEQVAEEVPPSVARRVEFFARCPGCGHVYWPGSHQRRSEALFGLIVGYEAGSGRE
;
A
#
# COMPACT_ATOMS: atom_id res chain seq x y z
N PRO A 1 10.33 -10.93 14.68
CA PRO A 1 10.43 -10.17 13.40
C PRO A 1 10.13 -8.67 13.50
N ARG A 2 9.11 -8.24 14.25
CA ARG A 2 8.74 -6.81 14.36
C ARG A 2 9.79 -5.98 15.10
N GLU A 3 10.37 -6.54 16.16
CA GLU A 3 11.47 -5.92 16.91
C GLU A 3 12.69 -5.70 16.03
N GLN A 4 13.11 -6.71 15.26
CA GLN A 4 14.21 -6.56 14.31
C GLN A 4 13.93 -5.50 13.22
N LEU A 5 12.68 -5.42 12.73
CA LEU A 5 12.31 -4.38 11.78
C LEU A 5 12.40 -2.99 12.43
N ALA A 6 11.98 -2.84 13.69
CA ALA A 6 12.13 -1.59 14.44
C ALA A 6 13.60 -1.19 14.59
N GLU A 7 14.44 -2.14 15.01
CA GLU A 7 15.88 -1.94 15.15
C GLU A 7 16.52 -1.46 13.84
N ILE A 8 16.22 -2.09 12.71
CA ILE A 8 16.76 -1.67 11.40
C ILE A 8 16.26 -0.27 11.01
N LEU A 9 14.98 0.04 11.24
CA LEU A 9 14.45 1.35 10.88
C LEU A 9 15.04 2.47 11.73
N GLU A 10 15.32 2.19 13.01
CA GLU A 10 15.95 3.11 13.96
C GLU A 10 17.45 3.29 13.67
N CYS A 11 18.21 2.20 13.54
CA CYS A 11 19.66 2.25 13.33
C CYS A 11 20.08 3.01 12.06
N TYR A 12 19.21 3.04 11.05
CA TYR A 12 19.49 3.64 9.74
C TYR A 12 18.62 4.85 9.41
N ASP A 13 17.83 5.37 10.36
CA ASP A 13 16.91 6.51 10.19
C ASP A 13 16.06 6.39 8.90
N LEU A 14 15.44 5.22 8.71
CA LEU A 14 14.70 4.91 7.48
C LEU A 14 13.23 5.33 7.54
N ALA A 15 12.72 5.72 8.72
CA ALA A 15 11.33 6.11 8.90
C ALA A 15 10.88 7.23 7.93
N PRO A 16 11.67 8.32 7.71
CA PRO A 16 11.30 9.39 6.77
C PRO A 16 11.25 8.95 5.31
N LEU A 17 11.94 7.84 4.97
CA LEU A 17 12.04 7.31 3.61
C LEU A 17 10.90 6.33 3.28
N LEU A 18 10.06 5.97 4.26
CA LEU A 18 8.95 5.06 4.01
C LEU A 18 7.96 5.69 3.02
N ARG A 19 7.74 4.97 1.93
CA ARG A 19 6.72 5.28 0.91
C ARG A 19 5.78 4.06 0.74
N PRO A 20 4.95 3.73 1.74
CA PRO A 20 4.05 2.58 1.65
C PRO A 20 3.13 2.67 0.44
N TYR A 21 2.73 1.51 -0.10
CA TYR A 21 1.75 1.40 -1.17
C TYR A 21 2.14 2.07 -2.50
N THR A 22 3.43 2.38 -2.70
CA THR A 22 3.97 2.89 -3.98
C THR A 22 4.56 1.79 -4.87
N ARG A 23 4.76 0.60 -4.32
CA ARG A 23 5.40 -0.55 -4.99
C ARG A 23 4.52 -1.79 -4.93
N CYS A 24 4.59 -2.58 -6.00
CA CYS A 24 3.91 -3.85 -6.12
C CYS A 24 4.51 -4.88 -5.16
N ALA A 25 3.69 -5.45 -4.28
CA ALA A 25 4.13 -6.51 -3.36
C ALA A 25 4.51 -7.82 -4.06
N HIS A 26 4.19 -7.98 -5.35
CA HIS A 26 4.51 -9.18 -6.13
C HIS A 26 5.82 -9.03 -6.93
N CYS A 27 6.01 -7.93 -7.67
CA CYS A 27 7.16 -7.74 -8.56
C CYS A 27 8.00 -6.48 -8.30
N ASN A 28 7.68 -5.70 -7.25
CA ASN A 28 8.36 -4.45 -6.89
C ASN A 28 8.27 -3.30 -7.93
N GLY A 29 7.44 -3.43 -8.97
CA GLY A 29 7.15 -2.35 -9.91
C GLY A 29 6.44 -1.15 -9.24
N VAL A 30 6.58 0.05 -9.82
CA VAL A 30 5.85 1.25 -9.35
C VAL A 30 4.37 1.08 -9.62
N LEU A 31 3.54 1.34 -8.62
CA LEU A 31 2.09 1.32 -8.76
C LEU A 31 1.60 2.62 -9.38
N VAL A 32 0.64 2.50 -10.29
CA VAL A 32 -0.03 3.65 -10.92
C VAL A 32 -1.50 3.64 -10.53
N ARG A 33 -2.08 4.82 -10.25
CA ARG A 33 -3.52 4.93 -10.06
C ARG A 33 -4.24 4.61 -11.36
N VAL A 34 -5.36 3.91 -11.24
CA VAL A 34 -6.22 3.57 -12.38
C VAL A 34 -7.68 3.87 -12.05
N PRO A 35 -8.47 4.36 -13.02
CA PRO A 35 -9.90 4.51 -12.86
C PRO A 35 -10.56 3.16 -12.57
N LYS A 36 -11.60 3.20 -11.73
CA LYS A 36 -12.40 2.03 -11.33
C LYS A 36 -12.96 1.29 -12.55
N GLU A 37 -13.35 2.02 -13.59
CA GLU A 37 -13.94 1.49 -14.82
C GLU A 37 -12.98 0.53 -15.53
N GLN A 38 -11.67 0.72 -15.38
CA GLN A 38 -10.65 -0.13 -16.03
C GLN A 38 -10.42 -1.45 -15.30
N VAL A 39 -10.86 -1.57 -14.04
CA VAL A 39 -10.56 -2.73 -13.18
C VAL A 39 -11.78 -3.35 -12.50
N ALA A 40 -12.97 -2.77 -12.68
CA ALA A 40 -14.19 -3.22 -12.01
C ALA A 40 -14.54 -4.69 -12.29
N GLU A 41 -14.17 -5.20 -13.47
CA GLU A 41 -14.39 -6.59 -13.87
C GLU A 41 -13.31 -7.55 -13.34
N GLU A 42 -12.14 -7.02 -12.94
CA GLU A 42 -11.00 -7.80 -12.44
C GLU A 42 -11.04 -7.99 -10.90
N VAL A 43 -11.92 -7.26 -10.20
CA VAL A 43 -12.01 -7.26 -8.73
C VAL A 43 -13.37 -7.81 -8.26
N PRO A 44 -13.48 -8.29 -7.00
CA PRO A 44 -14.76 -8.76 -6.47
C PRO A 44 -15.86 -7.69 -6.60
N PRO A 45 -17.10 -8.05 -6.99
CA PRO A 45 -18.17 -7.07 -7.20
C PRO A 45 -18.48 -6.20 -5.97
N SER A 46 -18.29 -6.74 -4.76
CA SER A 46 -18.46 -6.00 -3.51
C SER A 46 -17.40 -4.91 -3.30
N VAL A 47 -16.17 -5.13 -3.78
CA VAL A 47 -15.08 -4.16 -3.79
C VAL A 47 -15.36 -3.10 -4.83
N ALA A 48 -15.67 -3.51 -6.07
CA ALA A 48 -16.04 -2.60 -7.14
C ALA A 48 -17.16 -1.64 -6.71
N ARG A 49 -18.17 -2.10 -5.97
CA ARG A 49 -19.26 -1.22 -5.49
C ARG A 49 -18.86 -0.20 -4.41
N ARG A 50 -17.81 -0.46 -3.63
CA ARG A 50 -17.51 0.31 -2.40
C ARG A 50 -16.23 1.13 -2.46
N VAL A 51 -15.34 0.82 -3.40
CA VAL A 51 -14.04 1.45 -3.52
C VAL A 51 -14.00 2.29 -4.79
N GLU A 52 -13.46 3.50 -4.67
CA GLU A 52 -13.26 4.43 -5.78
C GLU A 52 -11.79 4.51 -6.23
N PHE A 53 -10.85 4.13 -5.35
CA PHE A 53 -9.42 4.24 -5.62
C PHE A 53 -8.80 2.87 -5.86
N PHE A 54 -8.19 2.72 -7.03
CA PHE A 54 -7.45 1.52 -7.41
C PHE A 54 -6.05 1.90 -7.88
N ALA A 55 -5.11 0.99 -7.66
CA ALA A 55 -3.78 1.06 -8.24
C ALA A 55 -3.46 -0.24 -8.99
N ARG A 56 -2.77 -0.14 -10.13
CA ARG A 56 -2.33 -1.28 -10.94
C ARG A 56 -0.82 -1.26 -11.03
N CYS A 57 -0.21 -2.45 -11.04
CA CYS A 57 1.18 -2.58 -11.45
C CYS A 57 1.27 -2.72 -12.97
N PRO A 58 1.98 -1.84 -13.69
CA PRO A 58 2.18 -2.00 -15.14
C PRO A 58 3.01 -3.24 -15.51
N GLY A 59 3.87 -3.72 -14.60
CA GLY A 59 4.76 -4.85 -14.87
C GLY A 59 4.07 -6.22 -14.81
N CYS A 60 3.26 -6.47 -13.78
CA CYS A 60 2.60 -7.77 -13.60
C CYS A 60 1.06 -7.71 -13.66
N GLY A 61 0.48 -6.53 -13.83
CA GLY A 61 -0.97 -6.34 -13.93
C GLY A 61 -1.75 -6.40 -12.61
N HIS A 62 -1.12 -6.72 -11.48
CA HIS A 62 -1.82 -6.88 -10.21
C HIS A 62 -2.54 -5.59 -9.78
N VAL A 63 -3.79 -5.73 -9.34
CA VAL A 63 -4.66 -4.64 -8.89
C VAL A 63 -4.70 -4.58 -7.37
N TYR A 64 -4.59 -3.37 -6.83
CA TYR A 64 -4.60 -3.07 -5.40
C TYR A 64 -5.69 -2.06 -5.07
N TRP A 65 -6.27 -2.19 -3.88
CA TRP A 65 -7.30 -1.28 -3.37
C TRP A 65 -7.22 -1.18 -1.83
N PRO A 66 -7.72 -0.08 -1.23
CA PRO A 66 -7.78 0.05 0.22
C PRO A 66 -8.65 -1.02 0.88
N GLY A 67 -8.15 -1.63 1.96
CA GLY A 67 -8.84 -2.72 2.63
C GLY A 67 -8.24 -3.12 3.97
N SER A 68 -8.70 -4.25 4.51
CA SER A 68 -8.24 -4.77 5.81
C SER A 68 -6.73 -5.09 5.83
N HIS A 69 -6.16 -5.50 4.70
CA HIS A 69 -4.72 -5.73 4.57
C HIS A 69 -3.91 -4.44 4.72
N GLN A 70 -4.39 -3.34 4.13
CA GLN A 70 -3.78 -2.02 4.28
C GLN A 70 -3.83 -1.58 5.75
N ARG A 71 -5.00 -1.61 6.39
CA ARG A 71 -5.16 -1.20 7.81
C ARG A 71 -4.26 -1.99 8.77
N ARG A 72 -4.09 -3.30 8.54
CA ARG A 72 -3.16 -4.11 9.34
C ARG A 72 -1.71 -3.69 9.17
N SER A 73 -1.33 -3.28 7.97
CA SER A 73 0.02 -2.78 7.68
C SER A 73 0.22 -1.38 8.27
N GLU A 74 -0.77 -0.49 8.19
CA GLU A 74 -0.74 0.83 8.82
C GLU A 74 -0.58 0.74 10.34
N ALA A 75 -1.32 -0.17 11.00
CA ALA A 75 -1.17 -0.41 12.43
C ALA A 75 0.26 -0.86 12.77
N LEU A 76 0.89 -1.68 11.92
CA LEU A 76 2.29 -2.08 12.10
C LEU A 76 3.24 -0.89 11.95
N PHE A 77 3.05 -0.03 10.95
CA PHE A 77 3.87 1.17 10.76
C PHE A 77 3.72 2.13 11.94
N GLY A 78 2.50 2.37 12.42
CA GLY A 78 2.27 3.22 13.59
C GLY A 78 2.99 2.72 14.84
N LEU A 79 3.03 1.40 15.04
CA LEU A 79 3.73 0.78 16.18
C LEU A 79 5.26 0.86 16.10
N ILE A 80 5.84 0.94 14.90
CA ILE A 80 7.29 0.76 14.71
C ILE A 80 8.02 2.08 14.43
N VAL A 81 7.39 3.02 13.73
CA VAL A 81 8.06 4.23 13.22
C VAL A 81 7.33 5.53 13.57
N GLY A 82 6.28 5.47 14.40
CA GLY A 82 5.43 6.65 14.62
C GLY A 82 4.84 7.19 13.31
N TYR A 83 4.62 6.31 12.33
CA TYR A 83 4.11 6.69 11.02
C TYR A 83 2.69 7.23 11.16
N GLU A 84 2.52 8.53 10.96
CA GLU A 84 1.22 9.11 10.69
C GLU A 84 0.86 8.83 9.23
N ALA A 85 -0.31 8.23 9.01
CA ALA A 85 -0.82 7.96 7.68
C ALA A 85 -1.00 9.28 6.91
N GLY A 86 0.03 9.66 6.16
CA GLY A 86 -0.02 10.76 5.21
C GLY A 86 -1.06 10.43 4.16
N SER A 87 -2.18 11.14 4.25
CA SER A 87 -3.23 11.26 3.24
C SER A 87 -2.63 11.12 1.84
N GLY A 88 -3.10 10.15 1.06
CA GLY A 88 -2.75 10.05 -0.36
C GLY A 88 -2.99 11.40 -1.07
N ARG A 89 -1.91 12.15 -1.23
CA ARG A 89 -1.71 13.32 -2.09
C ARG A 89 -0.36 13.00 -2.72
N GLU A 90 -0.22 12.78 -4.01
CA GLU A 90 -0.93 13.30 -5.18
C GLU A 90 -1.25 12.19 -6.19
#